data_AF-A0A1H6U9I2-F1
#
_entry.id   AF-A0A1H6U9I2-F1
#
_cell.length_a   1.000
_cell.length_b   1.000
_cell.length_c   1.000
_cell.angle_alpha   90.00
_cell.angle_beta   90.00
_cell.angle_gamma   90.00
#
_symmetry.space_group_name_H-M   'P 1'
#
loop_
_entity.id
_entity.type
_entity.pdbx_description
1 polymer ?
#
loop_
_entity_poly.entity_id
_entity_poly.type
_entity_poly.pdbx_seq_one_letter_code
_entity_poly.pdbx_strand_id
1 'polypeptide(L)'
;MSENVWIAFIGFSGAIIGSLATLAGTWLSHYLQQQAAAEKERARKDLLLALLNDDAHDWRELETLQHVIGADEATTKRLLIDIGARASENGKPIWALISKQPLPRKR
;
A
#
# COMPACT_ATOMS: atom_id res chain seq x y z
N MET A 1 -56.36 -1.88 17.80
CA MET A 1 -55.17 -1.10 18.24
C MET A 1 -53.88 -1.92 18.26
N SER A 2 -53.91 -3.21 18.65
CA SER A 2 -52.73 -4.08 18.71
C SER A 2 -52.06 -4.39 17.36
N GLU A 3 -52.86 -4.54 16.30
CA GLU A 3 -52.37 -4.94 14.96
C GLU A 3 -51.47 -3.88 14.31
N ASN A 4 -51.83 -2.60 14.45
CA ASN A 4 -51.02 -1.48 13.97
C ASN A 4 -49.70 -1.31 14.74
N VAL A 5 -49.70 -1.61 16.04
CA VAL A 5 -48.48 -1.58 16.88
C VAL A 5 -47.52 -2.71 16.49
N TRP A 6 -48.05 -3.88 16.15
CA TRP A 6 -47.27 -5.02 15.67
C TRP A 6 -46.61 -4.75 14.32
N ILE A 7 -47.37 -4.19 13.37
CA ILE A 7 -46.85 -3.78 12.06
C ILE A 7 -45.73 -2.73 12.21
N ALA A 8 -45.90 -1.75 13.11
CA ALA A 8 -44.89 -0.74 13.38
C ALA A 8 -43.59 -1.34 13.97
N PHE A 9 -43.70 -2.33 14.86
CA PHE A 9 -42.54 -3.04 15.42
C PHE A 9 -41.79 -3.85 14.36
N ILE A 10 -42.49 -4.50 13.43
CA ILE A 10 -41.88 -5.23 12.31
C ILE A 10 -41.11 -4.25 11.40
N GLY A 11 -41.73 -3.12 11.04
CA GLY A 11 -41.06 -2.10 10.23
C GLY A 11 -39.82 -1.50 10.90
N PHE A 12 -39.93 -1.18 12.20
CA PHE A 12 -38.85 -0.59 12.97
C PHE A 12 -37.67 -1.55 13.19
N SER A 13 -37.96 -2.82 13.53
CA SER A 13 -36.92 -3.84 13.66
C SER A 13 -36.23 -4.15 12.33
N GLY A 14 -36.98 -4.21 11.23
CA GLY A 14 -36.42 -4.35 9.88
C GLY A 14 -35.49 -3.19 9.52
N ALA A 15 -35.87 -1.95 9.86
CA ALA A 15 -35.05 -0.78 9.64
C ALA A 15 -33.73 -0.81 10.46
N ILE A 16 -33.79 -1.20 11.74
CA ILE A 16 -32.59 -1.33 12.58
C ILE A 16 -31.65 -2.41 12.01
N ILE A 17 -32.16 -3.60 11.74
CA ILE A 17 -31.36 -4.71 11.22
C ILE A 17 -30.76 -4.33 9.86
N GLY A 18 -31.55 -3.71 8.98
CA GLY A 18 -31.08 -3.21 7.70
C GLY A 18 -29.94 -2.21 7.84
N SER A 19 -30.09 -1.23 8.74
CA SER A 19 -29.06 -0.21 8.97
C SER A 19 -27.75 -0.80 9.51
N LEU A 20 -27.82 -1.76 10.45
CA LEU A 20 -26.65 -2.45 10.99
C LEU A 20 -25.96 -3.32 9.92
N ALA A 21 -26.74 -4.00 9.08
CA ALA A 21 -26.21 -4.79 7.97
C ALA A 21 -25.47 -3.90 6.94
N THR A 22 -26.01 -2.71 6.63
CA THR A 22 -25.35 -1.74 5.73
C THR A 22 -24.03 -1.21 6.33
N LEU A 23 -24.03 -0.84 7.61
CA LEU A 23 -22.81 -0.39 8.29
C LEU A 23 -21.75 -1.49 8.34
N ALA A 24 -22.15 -2.72 8.66
CA ALA A 24 -21.24 -3.87 8.66
C ALA A 24 -20.67 -4.16 7.26
N GLY A 25 -21.52 -4.11 6.22
CA GLY A 25 -21.10 -4.35 4.84
C GLY A 25 -20.11 -3.30 4.31
N THR A 26 -20.37 -2.02 4.58
CA THR A 26 -19.46 -0.92 4.19
C THR A 26 -18.12 -1.03 4.92
N TRP A 27 -18.14 -1.24 6.24
CA TRP A 27 -16.92 -1.44 7.02
C TRP A 27 -16.08 -2.63 6.54
N LEU A 28 -16.73 -3.78 6.32
CA LEU A 28 -16.05 -4.98 5.83
C LEU A 28 -15.46 -4.77 4.43
N SER A 29 -16.20 -4.12 3.53
CA SER A 29 -15.71 -3.82 2.18
C SER A 29 -14.47 -2.92 2.22
N HIS A 30 -14.50 -1.86 3.02
CA HIS A 30 -13.35 -0.97 3.21
C HIS A 30 -12.14 -1.70 3.80
N TYR A 31 -12.36 -2.55 4.81
CA TYR A 31 -11.28 -3.34 5.41
C TYR A 31 -10.61 -4.26 4.39
N LEU A 32 -11.39 -5.01 3.60
CA LEU A 32 -10.86 -5.91 2.58
C LEU A 32 -10.13 -5.15 1.46
N GLN A 33 -10.64 -4.01 1.03
CA GLN A 33 -9.97 -3.16 0.04
C GLN A 33 -8.63 -2.64 0.56
N GLN A 34 -8.60 -2.19 1.82
CA GLN A 34 -7.37 -1.70 2.45
C GLN A 34 -6.34 -2.81 2.63
N GLN A 35 -6.79 -4.01 3.01
CA GLN A 35 -5.93 -5.17 3.14
C GLN A 35 -5.32 -5.59 1.79
N ALA A 36 -6.13 -5.66 0.73
CA ALA A 36 -5.66 -5.99 -0.61
C ALA A 36 -4.67 -4.94 -1.16
N ALA A 37 -4.89 -3.65 -0.85
CA ALA A 37 -3.95 -2.59 -1.22
C ALA A 37 -2.62 -2.73 -0.46
N ALA A 38 -2.66 -3.03 0.84
CA ALA A 38 -1.47 -3.24 1.66
C ALA A 38 -0.65 -4.46 1.20
N GLU A 39 -1.32 -5.54 0.80
CA GLU A 39 -0.66 -6.74 0.28
C GLU A 39 0.06 -6.49 -1.05
N LYS A 40 -0.59 -5.79 -1.99
CA LYS A 40 0.05 -5.36 -3.25
C LYS A 40 1.26 -4.49 -3.00
N GLU A 41 1.16 -3.56 -2.05
CA GLU A 41 2.26 -2.69 -1.69
C GLU A 41 3.43 -3.46 -1.09
N ARG A 42 3.16 -4.43 -0.22
CA ARG A 42 4.16 -5.32 0.35
C ARG A 42 4.88 -6.12 -0.73
N ALA A 43 4.14 -6.74 -1.66
CA ALA A 43 4.72 -7.50 -2.76
C ALA A 43 5.68 -6.65 -3.62
N ARG A 44 5.33 -5.38 -3.89
CA ARG A 44 6.23 -4.45 -4.60
C ARG A 44 7.47 -4.12 -3.79
N LYS A 45 7.35 -3.88 -2.49
CA LYS A 45 8.48 -3.63 -1.59
C LYS A 45 9.44 -4.82 -1.54
N ASP A 46 8.90 -6.04 -1.49
CA ASP A 46 9.69 -7.27 -1.47
C ASP A 46 10.47 -7.45 -2.79
N LEU A 47 9.86 -7.14 -3.94
CA LEU A 47 10.56 -7.14 -5.25
C LEU A 47 11.68 -6.10 -5.32
N LEU A 48 11.43 -4.87 -4.84
CA LEU A 48 12.46 -3.82 -4.78
C LEU A 48 13.63 -4.26 -3.88
N LEU A 49 13.33 -4.80 -2.70
CA LEU A 49 14.36 -5.31 -1.79
C LEU A 49 15.18 -6.42 -2.45
N ALA A 50 14.54 -7.36 -3.16
CA ALA A 50 15.26 -8.41 -3.88
C ALA A 50 16.20 -7.84 -4.96
N LEU A 51 15.73 -6.87 -5.75
CA LEU A 51 16.54 -6.24 -6.81
C LEU A 51 17.72 -5.42 -6.28
N LEU A 52 17.53 -4.71 -5.18
CA LEU A 52 18.56 -3.84 -4.60
C LEU A 52 19.55 -4.60 -3.70
N ASN A 53 19.17 -5.75 -3.16
CA ASN A 53 20.08 -6.62 -2.42
C ASN A 53 20.97 -7.47 -3.33
N ASP A 54 20.67 -7.59 -4.63
CA ASP A 54 21.53 -8.27 -5.60
C ASP A 54 22.96 -7.70 -5.58
N ASP A 55 23.96 -8.56 -5.35
CA ASP A 55 25.37 -8.19 -5.26
C ASP A 55 26.01 -7.92 -6.63
N ALA A 56 25.37 -8.33 -7.72
CA ALA A 56 25.83 -7.99 -9.06
C ALA A 56 25.61 -6.50 -9.41
N HIS A 57 24.78 -5.78 -8.64
CA HIS A 57 24.37 -4.42 -8.95
C HIS A 57 24.34 -3.52 -7.70
N ASP A 58 25.34 -2.65 -7.55
CA ASP A 58 25.40 -1.67 -6.46
C ASP A 58 24.33 -0.58 -6.56
N TRP A 59 23.95 -0.24 -7.79
CA TRP A 59 22.95 0.78 -8.13
C TRP A 59 22.00 0.24 -9.19
N ARG A 60 20.71 0.58 -9.09
CA ARG A 60 19.67 0.19 -10.05
C ARG A 60 19.03 1.42 -10.68
N GLU A 61 18.81 1.38 -11.99
CA GLU A 61 18.08 2.42 -12.70
C GLU A 61 16.61 2.46 -12.27
N LEU A 62 16.10 3.67 -12.04
CA LEU A 62 14.71 3.88 -11.61
C LEU A 62 13.71 3.30 -12.60
N GLU A 63 13.98 3.41 -13.90
CA GLU A 63 13.12 2.85 -14.96
C GLU A 63 13.01 1.33 -14.85
N THR A 64 14.12 0.64 -14.58
CA THR A 64 14.11 -0.81 -14.34
C THR A 64 13.25 -1.16 -13.13
N LEU A 65 13.41 -0.42 -12.03
CA LEU A 65 12.63 -0.63 -10.81
C LEU A 65 11.13 -0.43 -11.06
N GLN A 66 10.74 0.64 -11.77
CA GLN A 66 9.37 0.93 -12.17
C GLN A 66 8.77 -0.21 -13.01
N HIS A 67 9.54 -0.68 -14.00
CA HIS A 67 9.12 -1.75 -14.89
C HIS A 67 8.86 -3.05 -14.13
N VAL A 68 9.78 -3.46 -13.24
CA VAL A 68 9.65 -4.72 -12.50
C VAL A 68 8.47 -4.71 -11.54
N ILE A 69 8.21 -3.59 -10.85
CA ILE A 69 7.08 -3.53 -9.89
C ILE A 69 5.76 -3.09 -10.52
N GLY A 70 5.77 -2.73 -11.81
CA GLY A 70 4.62 -2.22 -12.55
C GLY A 70 3.99 -1.00 -11.89
N ALA A 71 4.81 -0.01 -11.53
CA ALA A 71 4.35 1.23 -10.88
C ALA A 71 4.96 2.48 -11.52
N ASP A 72 4.26 3.60 -11.36
CA ASP A 72 4.76 4.90 -11.81
C ASP A 72 5.96 5.37 -10.99
N GLU A 73 6.58 6.45 -11.46
CA GLU A 73 7.81 7.00 -10.87
C GLU A 73 7.57 7.45 -9.43
N ALA A 74 6.47 8.16 -9.17
CA ALA A 74 6.14 8.69 -7.85
C ALA A 74 5.94 7.58 -6.82
N THR A 75 5.18 6.55 -7.19
CA THR A 75 4.94 5.36 -6.37
C THR A 75 6.24 4.62 -6.13
N THR A 76 7.05 4.40 -7.18
CA THR A 76 8.33 3.70 -7.06
C THR A 76 9.26 4.43 -6.10
N LYS A 77 9.43 5.75 -6.25
CA LYS A 77 10.25 6.56 -5.34
C LYS A 77 9.74 6.51 -3.90
N ARG A 78 8.43 6.60 -3.68
CA ARG A 78 7.84 6.48 -2.33
C ARG A 78 8.17 5.13 -1.71
N LEU A 79 7.96 4.03 -2.44
CA LEU A 79 8.24 2.68 -1.96
C LEU A 79 9.73 2.47 -1.68
N LEU A 80 10.60 3.05 -2.52
CA LEU A 80 12.05 3.02 -2.31
C LEU A 80 12.45 3.70 -1.00
N ILE A 81 11.90 4.88 -0.72
CA ILE A 81 12.12 5.57 0.56
C ILE A 81 11.60 4.74 1.73
N ASP A 82 10.41 4.15 1.60
CA ASP A 82 9.81 3.31 2.64
C ASP A 82 10.68 2.10 3.01
N ILE A 83 11.42 1.53 2.06
CA ILE A 83 12.35 0.40 2.30
C ILE A 83 13.78 0.83 2.66
N GLY A 84 14.02 2.13 2.88
CA GLY A 84 15.34 2.65 3.24
C GLY A 84 16.33 2.72 2.08
N ALA A 85 15.85 2.87 0.85
CA ALA A 85 16.68 3.18 -0.31
C ALA A 85 16.86 4.70 -0.49
N ARG A 86 17.88 5.08 -1.27
CA ARG A 86 18.14 6.47 -1.66
C ARG A 86 18.48 6.59 -3.13
N ALA A 87 18.22 7.78 -3.68
CA ALA A 87 18.73 8.18 -4.99
C ALA A 87 20.22 8.54 -4.91
N SER A 88 20.91 8.45 -6.05
CA SER A 88 22.28 8.95 -6.18
C SER A 88 22.33 10.49 -6.17
N GLU A 89 23.37 11.05 -5.54
CA GLU A 89 23.60 12.50 -5.44
C GLU A 89 24.10 13.14 -6.74
N ASN A 90 24.57 12.34 -7.68
CA ASN A 90 25.16 12.81 -8.94
C ASN A 90 24.10 13.17 -10.01
N GLY A 91 22.81 13.22 -9.63
CA GLY A 91 21.71 13.52 -10.55
C GLY A 91 21.33 12.38 -11.48
N LYS A 92 22.00 11.22 -11.42
CA LYS A 92 21.57 10.03 -12.18
C LYS A 92 20.32 9.43 -11.51
N PRO A 93 19.33 8.97 -12.29
CA PRO A 93 18.11 8.36 -11.77
C PRO A 93 18.37 6.91 -11.33
N ILE A 94 19.37 6.71 -10.47
CA ILE A 94 19.75 5.40 -9.95
C ILE A 94 19.55 5.38 -8.43
N TRP A 95 19.18 4.22 -7.92
CA TRP A 95 18.81 3.99 -6.53
C TRP A 95 19.55 2.79 -5.95
N ALA A 96 19.81 2.85 -4.65
CA ALA A 96 20.45 1.79 -3.88
C ALA A 96 19.93 1.79 -2.44
N LEU A 97 20.06 0.67 -1.75
CA LEU A 97 19.81 0.62 -0.31
C LEU A 97 20.86 1.47 0.43
N ILE A 98 20.42 2.25 1.42
CA ILE A 98 21.33 3.07 2.25
C ILE A 98 22.35 2.19 2.97
N SER A 99 22.00 0.94 3.29
CA SER A 99 22.91 -0.03 3.89
C SER A 99 24.08 -0.44 2.97
N LYS A 100 23.86 -0.49 1.65
CA LYS A 100 24.90 -0.80 0.65
C LYS A 100 25.64 0.45 0.20
N GLN A 101 24.94 1.57 0.08
CA GLN A 101 25.46 2.86 -0.40
C GLN A 101 25.10 3.97 0.61
N PRO A 102 25.88 4.11 1.70
CA PRO A 102 25.60 5.07 2.76
C PRO A 102 25.78 6.51 2.28
N LEU A 103 25.10 7.43 2.97
CA LEU A 103 25.30 8.87 2.76
C LEU A 103 26.74 9.26 3.07
N PRO A 104 27.36 10.17 2.30
CA PRO A 104 28.66 10.72 2.65
C PRO A 104 28.60 11.32 4.06
N ARG A 105 29.53 10.95 4.95
CA ARG A 105 29.67 11.66 6.22
C ARG A 105 30.14 13.07 5.91
N LYS A 106 29.42 14.09 6.41
CA LYS A 106 29.92 15.47 6.44
C LYS A 106 31.31 15.45 7.10
N ARG A 107 32.33 15.87 6.35
CA ARG A 107 33.65 16.19 6.90
C ARG A 107 33.59 17.50 7.66
#